data_AF-A0A441ULC5-F1
#
_entry.id   AF-A0A441ULC5-F1
#
_cell.length_a   1.000
_cell.length_b   1.000
_cell.length_c   1.000
_cell.angle_alpha   90.00
_cell.angle_beta   90.00
_cell.angle_gamma   90.00
#
_symmetry.space_group_name_H-M   'P 1'
#
loop_
_entity.id
_entity.type
_entity.pdbx_description
1 polymer ?
#
loop_
_entity_poly.entity_id
_entity_poly.type
_entity_poly.pdbx_seq_one_letter_code
_entity_poly.pdbx_strand_id
1 'polypeptide(L)'
;VQAAIATRTPLVTTNYGKTIADLAPAAKEAGVSIMTECGLDPGIDLVLYASAARQFDAITTIDSYCGGIPEPKAMAKPLCYKVSWNFDMVLVSQNRDSVLVEDGRRVEVPASRQHDNPFIHQIEVAGLGRLEAFPNGDASHYAGMIATAKGLQRSGRYSLRWPGWSAFWAPLKELGFLSEDKV
;
A
#
# COMPACT_ATOMS: atom_id res chain seq x y z
N VAL A 1 7.36 5.02 19.96
CA VAL A 1 6.42 6.16 20.12
C VAL A 1 6.24 6.54 21.58
N GLN A 2 5.76 5.64 22.46
CA GLN A 2 5.59 5.94 23.89
C GLN A 2 6.84 6.53 24.57
N ALA A 3 8.03 5.97 24.31
CA ALA A 3 9.29 6.53 24.83
C ALA A 3 9.56 7.96 24.32
N ALA A 4 9.21 8.26 23.08
CA ALA A 4 9.35 9.59 22.49
C ALA A 4 8.42 10.60 23.18
N ILE A 5 7.17 10.20 23.46
CA ILE A 5 6.21 10.99 24.24
C ILE A 5 6.74 11.24 25.66
N ALA A 6 7.19 10.19 26.36
CA ALA A 6 7.67 10.28 27.73
C ALA A 6 8.90 11.20 27.89
N THR A 7 9.79 11.19 26.90
CA THR A 7 11.01 12.02 26.86
C THR A 7 10.81 13.37 26.19
N ARG A 8 9.59 13.67 25.71
CA ARG A 8 9.26 14.85 24.90
C ARG A 8 10.12 15.03 23.65
N THR A 9 10.50 13.93 23.02
CA THR A 9 11.34 13.91 21.81
C THR A 9 10.47 13.72 20.57
N PRO A 10 10.55 14.59 19.54
CA PRO A 10 9.86 14.36 18.28
C PRO A 10 10.30 13.06 17.59
N LEU A 11 9.40 12.43 16.85
CA LEU A 11 9.67 11.18 16.13
C LEU A 11 9.21 11.28 14.68
N VAL A 12 10.04 10.78 13.77
CA VAL A 12 9.68 10.58 12.36
C VAL A 12 9.83 9.09 12.03
N THR A 13 8.87 8.51 11.32
CA THR A 13 8.89 7.12 10.87
C THR A 13 8.29 6.95 9.49
N THR A 14 8.72 5.93 8.76
CA THR A 14 8.25 5.57 7.42
C THR A 14 7.09 4.56 7.44
N ASN A 15 6.67 4.13 8.63
CA ASN A 15 5.60 3.13 8.80
C ASN A 15 4.21 3.79 8.85
N TYR A 16 3.17 3.00 8.54
CA TYR A 16 1.76 3.39 8.68
C TYR A 16 1.42 3.84 10.10
N GLY A 17 0.60 4.90 10.21
CA GLY A 17 0.21 5.49 11.49
C GLY A 17 -0.93 4.76 12.22
N LYS A 18 -1.68 3.90 11.51
CA LYS A 18 -2.92 3.26 12.04
C LYS A 18 -2.73 2.55 13.38
N THR A 19 -1.61 1.86 13.57
CA THR A 19 -1.32 1.07 14.79
C THR A 19 -0.94 1.91 16.00
N ILE A 20 -0.70 3.21 15.81
CA ILE A 20 -0.29 4.14 16.89
C ILE A 20 -1.22 5.36 16.99
N ALA A 21 -2.33 5.36 16.24
CA ALA A 21 -3.24 6.49 16.15
C ALA A 21 -3.91 6.80 17.50
N ASP A 22 -4.08 5.80 18.36
CA ASP A 22 -4.56 5.90 19.73
C ASP A 22 -3.65 6.73 20.64
N LEU A 23 -2.37 6.87 20.29
CA LEU A 23 -1.39 7.67 21.04
C LEU A 23 -1.42 9.17 20.69
N ALA A 24 -2.23 9.59 19.70
CA ALA A 24 -2.29 10.97 19.26
C ALA A 24 -2.69 11.97 20.37
N PRO A 25 -3.70 11.69 21.24
CA PRO A 25 -4.03 12.59 22.36
C PRO A 25 -2.86 12.77 23.34
N ALA A 26 -2.16 11.68 23.69
CA ALA A 26 -1.02 11.73 24.60
C ALA A 26 0.18 12.50 24.01
N ALA A 27 0.45 12.32 22.71
CA ALA A 27 1.48 13.10 22.01
C ALA A 27 1.14 14.60 21.99
N LYS A 28 -0.14 14.94 21.76
CA LYS A 28 -0.62 16.34 21.78
C LYS A 28 -0.49 16.97 23.16
N GLU A 29 -0.90 16.27 24.22
CA GLU A 29 -0.76 16.74 25.61
C GLU A 29 0.72 16.97 25.99
N ALA A 30 1.60 16.08 25.56
CA ALA A 30 3.04 16.20 25.80
C ALA A 30 3.72 17.29 24.95
N GLY A 31 3.02 17.87 23.96
CA GLY A 31 3.58 18.86 23.02
C GLY A 31 4.59 18.25 22.03
N VAL A 32 4.45 16.96 21.70
CA VAL A 32 5.41 16.21 20.86
C VAL A 32 4.82 15.95 19.48
N SER A 33 5.62 16.22 18.45
CA SER A 33 5.28 15.85 17.07
C SER A 33 5.69 14.41 16.76
N ILE A 34 4.74 13.60 16.31
CA ILE A 34 4.97 12.24 15.81
C ILE A 34 4.54 12.20 14.35
N MET A 35 5.50 12.16 13.43
CA MET A 35 5.25 12.12 11.99
C MET A 35 5.42 10.68 11.50
N THR A 36 4.33 10.11 10.98
CA THR A 36 4.32 8.77 10.37
C THR A 36 4.24 8.88 8.87
N GLU A 37 4.36 7.75 8.16
CA GLU A 37 4.13 7.72 6.71
C GLU A 37 5.07 8.67 5.95
N CYS A 38 6.34 8.76 6.37
CA CYS A 38 7.36 9.61 5.75
C CYS A 38 8.32 8.86 4.82
N GLY A 39 7.82 7.87 4.07
CA GLY A 39 8.61 7.04 3.16
C GLY A 39 8.31 7.30 1.67
N LEU A 40 8.37 6.22 0.89
CA LEU A 40 7.93 6.21 -0.51
C LEU A 40 6.42 5.94 -0.60
N ASP A 41 6.00 4.80 -0.06
CA ASP A 41 4.62 4.31 0.01
C ASP A 41 4.52 3.49 1.31
N PRO A 42 4.04 4.09 2.42
CA PRO A 42 3.40 5.41 2.49
C PRO A 42 4.38 6.59 2.66
N GLY A 43 4.13 7.70 1.97
CA GLY A 43 4.80 9.00 2.06
C GLY A 43 4.72 9.84 0.78
N ILE A 44 5.70 9.71 -0.10
CA ILE A 44 5.72 10.44 -1.39
C ILE A 44 4.42 10.18 -2.17
N ASP A 45 3.93 8.94 -2.18
CA ASP A 45 2.65 8.58 -2.79
C ASP A 45 1.49 9.43 -2.25
N LEU A 46 1.41 9.67 -0.94
CA LEU A 46 0.35 10.45 -0.30
C LEU A 46 0.45 11.95 -0.64
N VAL A 47 1.67 12.48 -0.72
CA VAL A 47 1.90 13.87 -1.16
C VAL A 47 1.42 14.04 -2.60
N LEU A 48 1.78 13.11 -3.48
CA LEU A 48 1.34 13.12 -4.88
C LEU A 48 -0.17 12.93 -5.00
N TYR A 49 -0.74 12.00 -4.24
CA TYR A 49 -2.17 11.71 -4.20
C TYR A 49 -2.99 12.94 -3.81
N ALA A 50 -2.63 13.60 -2.71
CA ALA A 50 -3.31 14.82 -2.26
C ALA A 50 -3.04 16.02 -3.19
N SER A 51 -1.83 16.11 -3.78
CA SER A 51 -1.50 17.15 -4.75
C SER A 51 -2.32 17.02 -6.03
N ALA A 52 -2.44 15.81 -6.57
CA ALA A 52 -3.27 15.50 -7.73
C ALA A 52 -4.74 15.78 -7.42
N ALA A 53 -5.24 15.34 -6.26
CA ALA A 53 -6.63 15.54 -5.89
C ALA A 53 -7.08 17.01 -5.82
N ARG A 54 -6.16 17.93 -5.50
CA ARG A 54 -6.44 19.37 -5.47
C ARG A 54 -6.60 20.02 -6.85
N GLN A 55 -6.27 19.32 -7.92
CA GLN A 55 -6.41 19.81 -9.29
C GLN A 55 -7.82 19.61 -9.86
N PHE A 56 -8.71 18.95 -9.11
CA PHE A 56 -10.06 18.59 -9.55
C PHE A 56 -11.09 19.08 -8.54
N ASP A 57 -12.19 19.65 -9.03
CA ASP A 57 -13.33 20.04 -8.21
C ASP A 57 -14.13 18.83 -7.70
N ALA A 58 -14.13 17.74 -8.48
CA ALA A 58 -14.76 16.47 -8.14
C ALA A 58 -13.96 15.29 -8.70
N ILE A 59 -13.84 14.23 -7.90
CA ILE A 59 -13.11 13.01 -8.25
C ILE A 59 -14.09 11.83 -8.19
N THR A 60 -14.28 11.18 -9.34
CA THR A 60 -15.05 9.93 -9.45
C THR A 60 -14.15 8.69 -9.41
N THR A 61 -12.87 8.84 -9.78
CA THR A 61 -11.89 7.75 -9.79
C THR A 61 -10.53 8.25 -9.35
N ILE A 62 -9.86 7.52 -8.46
CA ILE A 62 -8.47 7.78 -8.12
C ILE A 62 -7.75 6.47 -7.78
N ASP A 63 -6.85 6.05 -8.68
CA ASP A 63 -6.05 4.85 -8.50
C ASP A 63 -4.58 5.25 -8.24
N SER A 64 -3.95 4.63 -7.24
CA SER A 64 -2.54 4.84 -6.91
C SER A 64 -1.75 3.55 -7.15
N TYR A 65 -0.60 3.67 -7.82
CA TYR A 65 0.25 2.56 -8.20
C TYR A 65 1.68 2.82 -7.75
N CYS A 66 2.28 1.85 -7.06
CA CYS A 66 3.67 1.94 -6.60
C CYS A 66 4.38 0.59 -6.68
N GLY A 67 5.67 0.58 -6.97
CA GLY A 67 6.46 -0.65 -6.95
C GLY A 67 7.96 -0.40 -6.97
N GLY A 68 8.68 -1.04 -6.04
CA GLY A 68 10.12 -1.24 -6.16
C GLY A 68 10.37 -2.49 -6.99
N ILE A 69 10.83 -2.32 -8.22
CA ILE A 69 11.09 -3.43 -9.16
C ILE A 69 12.52 -3.32 -9.71
N PRO A 70 13.21 -4.46 -9.94
CA PRO A 70 14.51 -4.43 -10.59
C PRO A 70 14.36 -3.94 -12.03
N GLU A 71 15.35 -3.20 -12.52
CA GLU A 71 15.44 -2.84 -13.93
C GLU A 71 15.49 -4.08 -14.84
N PRO A 72 15.08 -3.99 -16.12
CA PRO A 72 14.95 -5.15 -17.00
C PRO A 72 16.20 -6.03 -17.08
N LYS A 73 17.40 -5.43 -17.16
CA LYS A 73 18.68 -6.17 -17.20
C LYS A 73 19.05 -6.86 -15.89
N ALA A 74 18.41 -6.47 -14.79
CA ALA A 74 18.64 -7.03 -13.45
C ALA A 74 17.59 -8.06 -13.05
N MET A 75 16.59 -8.36 -13.90
CA MET A 75 15.58 -9.37 -13.64
C MET A 75 16.21 -10.76 -13.49
N ALA A 76 15.79 -11.50 -12.47
CA ALA A 76 16.18 -12.88 -12.23
C ALA A 76 14.93 -13.74 -11.98
N LYS A 77 14.75 -14.76 -12.81
CA LYS A 77 13.67 -15.75 -12.64
C LYS A 77 13.87 -16.56 -11.35
N PRO A 78 12.81 -17.10 -10.73
CA PRO A 78 11.42 -17.10 -11.21
C PRO A 78 10.64 -15.81 -10.92
N LEU A 79 11.02 -15.06 -9.88
CA LEU A 79 10.18 -13.99 -9.35
C LEU A 79 10.39 -12.63 -10.03
N CYS A 80 11.48 -12.47 -10.79
CA CYS A 80 11.90 -11.19 -11.37
C CYS A 80 11.97 -10.08 -10.32
N TYR A 81 12.45 -10.39 -9.11
CA TYR A 81 12.47 -9.48 -7.98
C TYR A 81 13.75 -9.63 -7.17
N LYS A 82 14.19 -8.53 -6.58
CA LYS A 82 15.36 -8.46 -5.71
C LYS A 82 14.98 -7.71 -4.46
N VAL A 83 15.35 -8.26 -3.31
CA VAL A 83 15.05 -7.67 -2.01
C VAL A 83 15.86 -6.38 -1.86
N SER A 84 15.17 -5.25 -1.70
CA SER A 84 15.77 -3.92 -1.51
C SER A 84 15.36 -3.24 -0.20
N TRP A 85 14.58 -3.95 0.63
CA TRP A 85 14.05 -3.49 1.92
C TRP A 85 13.81 -4.70 2.82
N ASN A 86 13.28 -4.48 4.03
CA ASN A 86 13.09 -5.54 5.02
C ASN A 86 12.35 -6.76 4.41
N PHE A 87 13.00 -7.93 4.43
CA PHE A 87 12.50 -9.14 3.77
C PHE A 87 11.20 -9.66 4.42
N ASP A 88 11.11 -9.64 5.74
CA ASP A 88 9.88 -10.05 6.44
C ASP A 88 8.71 -9.17 5.99
N MET A 89 8.94 -7.87 5.86
CA MET A 89 7.91 -6.95 5.37
C MET A 89 7.59 -7.16 3.89
N VAL A 90 8.54 -7.62 3.06
CA VAL A 90 8.24 -8.08 1.69
C VAL A 90 7.22 -9.21 1.75
N LEU A 91 7.41 -10.21 2.61
CA LEU A 91 6.50 -11.34 2.76
C LEU A 91 5.14 -10.91 3.33
N VAL A 92 5.12 -10.13 4.41
CA VAL A 92 3.89 -9.59 5.03
C VAL A 92 3.08 -8.76 4.03
N SER A 93 3.73 -7.99 3.16
CA SER A 93 3.01 -7.23 2.12
C SER A 93 2.34 -8.11 1.08
N GLN A 94 2.77 -9.37 0.95
CA GLN A 94 2.08 -10.38 0.16
C GLN A 94 1.03 -11.11 0.96
N ASN A 95 0.78 -10.83 2.24
CA ASN A 95 -0.27 -11.52 3.01
C ASN A 95 -1.07 -10.52 3.85
N ARG A 96 -1.66 -9.53 3.18
CA ARG A 96 -2.49 -8.52 3.84
C ARG A 96 -3.79 -8.29 3.10
N ASP A 97 -4.83 -7.97 3.88
CA ASP A 97 -6.11 -7.54 3.34
C ASP A 97 -5.93 -6.24 2.55
N SER A 98 -6.77 -6.07 1.54
CA SER A 98 -6.87 -4.81 0.81
C SER A 98 -8.31 -4.37 0.71
N VAL A 99 -8.48 -3.05 0.62
CA VAL A 99 -9.79 -2.41 0.56
C VAL A 99 -9.79 -1.48 -0.64
N LEU A 100 -10.73 -1.69 -1.54
CA LEU A 100 -10.97 -0.87 -2.72
C LEU A 100 -12.33 -0.17 -2.60
N VAL A 101 -12.59 0.75 -3.54
CA VAL A 101 -13.92 1.26 -3.85
C VAL A 101 -14.24 0.85 -5.28
N GLU A 102 -15.42 0.26 -5.50
CA GLU A 102 -15.96 -0.08 -6.82
C GLU A 102 -17.49 0.19 -6.81
N ASP A 103 -18.02 0.80 -7.87
CA ASP A 103 -19.42 1.28 -7.95
C ASP A 103 -19.86 2.10 -6.71
N GLY A 104 -18.93 2.90 -6.19
CA GLY A 104 -19.14 3.73 -5.00
C GLY A 104 -19.27 2.94 -3.68
N ARG A 105 -18.95 1.64 -3.71
CA ARG A 105 -19.04 0.74 -2.55
C ARG A 105 -17.66 0.25 -2.15
N ARG A 106 -17.48 0.12 -0.84
CA ARG A 106 -16.28 -0.48 -0.27
C ARG A 106 -16.24 -1.97 -0.60
N VAL A 107 -15.13 -2.43 -1.17
CA VAL A 107 -14.89 -3.84 -1.51
C VAL A 107 -13.66 -4.31 -0.74
N GLU A 108 -13.80 -5.40 0.00
CA GLU A 108 -12.69 -6.05 0.70
C GLU A 108 -12.16 -7.21 -0.12
N VAL A 109 -10.83 -7.30 -0.24
CA VAL A 109 -10.13 -8.47 -0.78
C VAL A 109 -9.28 -9.04 0.34
N PRO A 110 -9.65 -10.22 0.90
CA PRO A 110 -8.89 -10.82 1.99
C PRO A 110 -7.50 -11.23 1.52
N ALA A 111 -6.55 -11.29 2.45
CA ALA A 111 -5.15 -11.64 2.19
C ALA A 111 -5.01 -12.94 1.37
N SER A 112 -5.85 -13.95 1.66
CA SER A 112 -5.89 -15.23 0.94
C SER A 112 -6.22 -15.10 -0.55
N ARG A 113 -6.95 -14.05 -0.96
CA ARG A 113 -7.38 -13.80 -2.34
C ARG A 113 -6.61 -12.65 -3.00
N GLN A 114 -5.67 -12.00 -2.32
CA GLN A 114 -4.92 -10.83 -2.85
C GLN A 114 -4.22 -11.09 -4.19
N HIS A 115 -3.83 -12.34 -4.48
CA HIS A 115 -3.21 -12.75 -5.76
C HIS A 115 -4.13 -13.61 -6.64
N ASP A 116 -5.40 -13.77 -6.27
CA ASP A 116 -6.43 -14.45 -7.06
C ASP A 116 -7.77 -13.71 -6.92
N ASN A 117 -7.88 -12.55 -7.58
CA ASN A 117 -9.07 -11.70 -7.55
C ASN A 117 -9.20 -10.91 -8.87
N PRO A 118 -10.41 -10.41 -9.20
CA PRO A 118 -10.65 -9.73 -10.49
C PRO A 118 -10.02 -8.33 -10.61
N PHE A 119 -9.45 -7.78 -9.53
CA PHE A 119 -8.82 -6.45 -9.55
C PHE A 119 -7.35 -6.48 -9.98
N ILE A 120 -6.79 -7.68 -10.20
CA ILE A 120 -5.46 -7.85 -10.77
C ILE A 120 -5.52 -7.52 -12.26
N HIS A 121 -4.64 -6.63 -12.71
CA HIS A 121 -4.61 -6.18 -14.10
C HIS A 121 -3.19 -5.83 -14.54
N GLN A 122 -3.01 -5.63 -15.85
CA GLN A 122 -1.75 -5.17 -16.42
C GLN A 122 -1.81 -3.67 -16.70
N ILE A 123 -0.69 -2.99 -16.50
CA ILE A 123 -0.51 -1.57 -16.85
C ILE A 123 0.74 -1.41 -17.72
N GLU A 124 0.62 -0.64 -18.80
CA GLU A 124 1.75 -0.25 -19.64
C GLU A 124 2.35 1.05 -19.09
N VAL A 125 3.62 1.00 -18.71
CA VAL A 125 4.36 2.19 -18.27
C VAL A 125 5.31 2.63 -19.38
N ALA A 126 5.08 3.82 -19.92
CA ALA A 126 5.90 4.38 -20.99
C ALA A 126 7.38 4.38 -20.61
N GLY A 127 8.23 3.83 -21.49
CA GLY A 127 9.68 3.72 -21.26
C GLY A 127 10.13 2.55 -20.38
N LEU A 128 9.21 1.80 -19.76
CA LEU A 128 9.52 0.65 -18.91
C LEU A 128 8.90 -0.66 -19.42
N GLY A 129 7.66 -0.58 -19.91
CA GLY A 129 6.90 -1.71 -20.43
C GLY A 129 5.80 -2.18 -19.48
N ARG A 130 5.37 -3.43 -19.69
CA ARG A 130 4.20 -4.01 -19.03
C ARG A 130 4.48 -4.48 -17.62
N LEU A 131 3.68 -4.02 -16.67
CA LEU A 131 3.69 -4.44 -15.27
C LEU A 131 2.35 -5.07 -14.89
N GLU A 132 2.38 -5.91 -13.87
CA GLU A 132 1.21 -6.47 -13.20
C GLU A 132 0.91 -5.66 -11.94
N ALA A 133 -0.35 -5.27 -11.77
CA ALA A 133 -0.87 -4.54 -10.64
C ALA A 133 -1.80 -5.45 -9.82
N PHE A 134 -1.59 -5.53 -8.52
CA PHE A 134 -2.48 -6.25 -7.59
C PHE A 134 -2.86 -5.36 -6.40
N PRO A 135 -4.08 -5.51 -5.85
CA PRO A 135 -4.59 -4.61 -4.82
C PRO A 135 -3.80 -4.75 -3.51
N ASN A 136 -3.61 -3.62 -2.84
CA ASN A 136 -2.65 -3.51 -1.77
C ASN A 136 -2.95 -2.32 -0.83
N GLY A 137 -3.28 -2.59 0.43
CA GLY A 137 -3.60 -1.56 1.42
C GLY A 137 -5.06 -1.09 1.34
N ASP A 138 -5.37 0.02 2.03
CA ASP A 138 -6.73 0.52 2.21
C ASP A 138 -6.98 1.80 1.40
N ALA A 139 -7.44 1.66 0.16
CA ALA A 139 -7.72 2.79 -0.72
C ALA A 139 -8.92 3.62 -0.23
N SER A 140 -9.90 2.97 0.40
CA SER A 140 -11.08 3.63 0.96
C SER A 140 -10.70 4.60 2.09
N HIS A 141 -9.75 4.23 2.93
CA HIS A 141 -9.26 5.09 4.02
C HIS A 141 -8.70 6.41 3.49
N TYR A 142 -7.74 6.33 2.56
CA TYR A 142 -7.07 7.53 2.04
C TYR A 142 -7.98 8.37 1.15
N ALA A 143 -8.83 7.74 0.33
CA ALA A 143 -9.82 8.48 -0.46
C ALA A 143 -10.82 9.23 0.43
N GLY A 144 -11.20 8.65 1.58
CA GLY A 144 -12.06 9.30 2.57
C GLY A 144 -11.47 10.57 3.19
N MET A 145 -10.15 10.79 3.08
CA MET A 145 -9.49 12.02 3.53
C MET A 145 -9.54 13.15 2.49
N ILE A 146 -9.96 12.85 1.25
CA ILE A 146 -10.00 13.80 0.14
C ILE A 146 -11.41 14.39 0.00
N ALA A 147 -11.56 15.68 0.29
CA ALA A 147 -12.86 16.36 0.25
C ALA A 147 -13.55 16.32 -1.12
N THR A 148 -12.77 16.34 -2.21
CA THR A 148 -13.27 16.30 -3.60
C THR A 148 -13.67 14.89 -4.05
N ALA A 149 -13.42 13.85 -3.24
CA ALA A 149 -13.76 12.46 -3.50
C ALA A 149 -15.11 12.01 -2.88
N LYS A 150 -16.02 12.93 -2.54
CA LYS A 150 -17.34 12.57 -1.97
C LYS A 150 -18.22 11.72 -2.90
N GLY A 151 -18.07 11.88 -4.23
CA GLY A 151 -18.80 11.14 -5.25
C GLY A 151 -18.03 9.95 -5.84
N LEU A 152 -16.98 9.51 -5.15
CA LEU A 152 -16.04 8.50 -5.65
C LEU A 152 -16.78 7.20 -6.02
N GLN A 153 -16.58 6.77 -7.27
CA GLN A 153 -17.09 5.50 -7.78
C GLN A 153 -16.02 4.41 -7.72
N ARG A 154 -14.75 4.78 -7.90
CA ARG A 154 -13.65 3.82 -7.91
C ARG A 154 -12.39 4.35 -7.24
N SER A 155 -11.73 3.51 -6.46
CA SER A 155 -10.41 3.80 -5.91
C SER A 155 -9.69 2.52 -5.53
N GLY A 156 -8.48 2.36 -6.04
CA GLY A 156 -7.58 1.29 -5.68
C GLY A 156 -6.18 1.80 -5.34
N ARG A 157 -5.52 1.08 -4.44
CA ARG A 157 -4.08 1.18 -4.21
C ARG A 157 -3.46 -0.13 -4.66
N TYR A 158 -2.48 -0.06 -5.53
CA TYR A 158 -1.94 -1.23 -6.22
C TYR A 158 -0.42 -1.29 -6.07
N SER A 159 0.08 -2.50 -5.82
CA SER A 159 1.50 -2.81 -5.97
C SER A 159 1.80 -3.23 -7.40
N LEU A 160 2.86 -2.67 -7.97
CA LEU A 160 3.37 -2.99 -9.30
C LEU A 160 4.51 -4.00 -9.22
N ARG A 161 4.46 -5.04 -10.05
CA ARG A 161 5.50 -6.05 -10.21
C ARG A 161 5.66 -6.45 -11.67
N TRP A 162 6.77 -7.11 -11.99
CA TRP A 162 6.89 -7.78 -13.28
C TRP A 162 5.83 -8.89 -13.42
N PRO A 163 5.28 -9.12 -14.63
CA PRO A 163 4.24 -10.12 -14.83
C PRO A 163 4.61 -11.52 -14.32
N GLY A 164 3.63 -12.21 -13.72
CA GLY A 164 3.81 -13.53 -13.12
C GLY A 164 3.98 -13.52 -11.60
N TRP A 165 3.95 -12.34 -10.98
CA TRP A 165 4.03 -12.20 -9.53
C TRP A 165 2.87 -12.89 -8.80
N SER A 166 1.63 -12.61 -9.20
CA SER A 166 0.43 -13.18 -8.58
C SER A 166 0.34 -14.69 -8.83
N ALA A 167 0.72 -15.13 -10.04
CA ALA A 167 0.80 -16.55 -10.39
C ALA A 167 1.84 -17.33 -9.55
N PHE A 168 2.89 -16.66 -9.06
CA PHE A 168 3.85 -17.25 -8.15
C PHE A 168 3.31 -17.32 -6.70
N TRP A 169 2.71 -16.24 -6.21
CA TRP A 169 2.29 -16.14 -4.81
C TRP A 169 0.98 -16.85 -4.48
N ALA A 170 0.02 -16.91 -5.40
CA ALA A 170 -1.26 -17.58 -5.17
C ALA A 170 -1.09 -19.04 -4.70
N PRO A 171 -0.36 -19.94 -5.41
CA PRO A 171 -0.20 -21.31 -4.95
C PRO A 171 0.62 -21.43 -3.65
N LEU A 172 1.62 -20.55 -3.43
CA LEU A 172 2.39 -20.57 -2.18
C LEU A 172 1.53 -20.24 -0.95
N LYS A 173 0.58 -19.32 -1.11
CA LYS A 173 -0.41 -19.02 -0.07
C LYS A 173 -1.30 -20.22 0.22
N GLU A 174 -1.83 -20.86 -0.83
CA GLU A 174 -2.67 -22.05 -0.69
C GLU A 174 -1.93 -23.20 0.02
N LEU A 175 -0.63 -23.32 -0.22
CA LEU A 175 0.25 -24.30 0.43
C LEU A 175 0.70 -23.89 1.85
N GLY A 176 0.28 -22.73 2.35
CA GLY A 176 0.60 -22.28 3.71
C GLY A 176 2.01 -21.73 3.90
N PHE A 177 2.76 -21.43 2.84
CA PHE A 177 4.13 -20.90 2.94
C PHE A 177 4.22 -19.50 3.56
N LEU A 178 3.10 -18.79 3.65
CA LEU A 178 2.98 -17.50 4.33
C LEU A 178 2.19 -17.60 5.65
N SER A 179 1.98 -18.81 6.18
CA SER A 179 1.35 -18.97 7.50
C SER A 179 2.30 -18.49 8.60
N GLU A 180 1.74 -17.79 9.58
CA GLU A 180 2.43 -17.41 10.82
C GLU A 180 2.17 -18.42 11.96
N ASP A 181 1.41 -19.49 11.68
CA ASP A 181 1.17 -20.56 12.65
C ASP A 181 2.50 -21.25 13.00
N LYS A 182 2.70 -21.51 14.30
CA LYS A 182 3.88 -22.24 14.77
C LYS A 182 3.79 -23.69 14.30
N VAL A 183 4.89 -24.16 13.70
CA VAL A 183 5.10 -25.57 13.31
C VAL A 183 5.63 -26.36 14.50
#